data_AF-A0AAV3QTW7-F1
#
_entry.id   AF-A0AAV3QTW7-F1
#
_cell.length_a   1.000
_cell.length_b   1.000
_cell.length_c   1.000
_cell.angle_alpha   90.00
_cell.angle_beta   90.00
_cell.angle_gamma   90.00
#
_symmetry.space_group_name_H-M   'P 1'
#
loop_
_entity.id
_entity.type
_entity.pdbx_description
1 polymer ?
#
loop_
_entity_poly.entity_id
_entity_poly.type
_entity_poly.pdbx_seq_one_letter_code
_entity_poly.pdbx_strand_id
1 'polypeptide(L)'
;MTVPTSGGPTWGGSLHKEGGSIMRPPLLDRKNCPFWKARMTTFLKSVDTKTWKVVLTGWTPLIQAALAGGGRVVKEEADWTPAEDELALGNSKALNSIFNVMDPNIFKMISKCSVAKEAWEILHTAYEGTTKVRISKLQ
;
A
#
# COMPACT_ATOMS: atom_id res chain seq x y z
N MET A 1 23.86 -10.80 57.78
CA MET A 1 22.99 -9.69 57.34
C MET A 1 22.72 -9.89 55.86
N THR A 2 21.55 -10.43 55.54
CA THR A 2 21.03 -10.61 54.18
C THR A 2 20.22 -9.38 53.80
N VAL A 3 20.65 -8.66 52.76
CA VAL A 3 19.85 -7.60 52.13
C VAL A 3 19.29 -8.16 50.82
N PRO A 4 17.97 -8.18 50.60
CA PRO A 4 17.39 -8.63 49.34
C PRO A 4 17.46 -7.51 48.30
N THR A 5 18.00 -7.83 47.12
CA THR A 5 17.94 -6.95 45.96
C THR A 5 16.50 -6.91 45.44
N SER A 6 15.90 -5.72 45.46
CA SER A 6 14.58 -5.45 44.92
C SER A 6 14.59 -5.62 43.40
N GLY A 7 13.64 -6.41 42.89
CA GLY A 7 13.39 -6.57 41.47
C GLY A 7 12.90 -5.27 40.85
N GLY A 8 13.65 -4.73 39.91
CA GLY A 8 13.18 -3.69 39.00
C GLY A 8 12.22 -4.28 37.97
N PRO A 9 11.15 -3.58 37.56
CA PRO A 9 10.24 -4.09 36.55
C PRO A 9 10.92 -4.12 35.18
N THR A 10 11.09 -5.32 34.61
CA THR A 10 11.40 -5.51 33.20
C THR A 10 10.14 -5.27 32.37
N TRP A 11 9.85 -4.01 32.03
CA TRP A 11 8.88 -3.73 30.98
C TRP A 11 9.57 -3.92 29.63
N GLY A 12 9.61 -5.19 29.20
CA GLY A 12 9.81 -5.58 27.81
C GLY A 12 8.62 -5.10 26.98
N GLY A 13 8.58 -3.80 26.68
CA GLY A 13 7.76 -3.22 25.64
C GLY A 13 8.69 -2.88 24.48
N SER A 14 8.54 -3.58 23.36
CA SER A 14 9.14 -3.18 22.09
C SER A 14 8.52 -1.84 21.67
N LEU A 15 9.03 -0.75 22.22
CA LEU A 15 8.78 0.61 21.77
C LEU A 15 9.47 0.74 20.42
N HIS A 16 8.76 0.41 19.35
CA HIS A 16 9.09 0.92 18.03
C HIS A 16 8.93 2.44 18.11
N LYS A 17 10.01 3.13 18.45
CA LYS A 17 10.13 4.57 18.32
C LYS A 17 10.02 4.88 16.83
N GLU A 18 8.81 5.10 16.32
CA GLU A 18 8.60 5.77 15.03
C GLU A 18 9.00 7.24 15.19
N GLY A 19 10.30 7.47 15.28
CA GLY A 19 10.91 8.79 15.17
C GLY A 19 11.06 9.16 13.69
N GLY A 20 10.28 10.15 13.26
CA GLY A 20 10.80 11.30 12.51
C GLY A 20 11.38 11.12 11.11
N SER A 21 11.02 10.09 10.34
CA SER A 21 11.36 10.07 8.91
C SER A 21 10.23 10.63 8.07
N ILE A 22 10.47 11.77 7.41
CA ILE A 22 9.63 12.27 6.30
C ILE A 22 9.68 11.35 5.08
N MET A 23 10.70 10.49 5.00
CA MET A 23 10.96 9.60 3.87
C MET A 23 10.29 8.23 3.98
N ARG A 24 9.80 7.87 5.17
CA ARG A 24 9.12 6.59 5.39
C ARG A 24 7.69 6.83 5.88
N PRO A 25 6.67 6.42 5.12
CA PRO A 25 5.29 6.49 5.59
C PRO A 25 5.11 5.63 6.85
N PRO A 26 4.11 5.96 7.69
CA PRO A 26 3.85 5.24 8.93
C PRO A 26 3.39 3.82 8.62
N LEU A 27 3.62 2.88 9.54
CA LEU A 27 3.04 1.55 9.42
C LEU A 27 1.51 1.64 9.47
N LEU A 28 0.85 0.81 8.65
CA LEU A 28 -0.61 0.73 8.66
C LEU A 28 -1.08 -0.12 9.85
N ASP A 29 -1.78 0.51 10.79
CA ASP A 29 -2.58 -0.15 11.82
C ASP A 29 -4.06 0.18 11.61
N ARG A 30 -4.95 -0.77 11.89
CA ARG A 30 -6.40 -0.59 11.80
C ARG A 30 -6.89 0.63 12.57
N LYS A 31 -6.32 0.90 13.73
CA LYS A 31 -6.69 2.05 14.57
C LYS A 31 -6.26 3.39 13.96
N ASN A 32 -5.29 3.37 13.04
CA ASN A 32 -4.65 4.55 12.47
C ASN A 32 -5.00 4.76 10.98
N CYS A 33 -5.97 4.03 10.44
CA CYS A 33 -6.27 4.03 8.99
C CYS A 33 -6.50 5.43 8.39
N PRO A 34 -7.29 6.34 8.98
CA PRO A 34 -7.48 7.68 8.43
C PRO A 34 -6.18 8.51 8.38
N PHE A 35 -5.36 8.43 9.42
CA PHE A 35 -4.08 9.13 9.49
C PHE A 35 -3.06 8.53 8.52
N TRP A 36 -2.98 7.19 8.44
CA TRP A 36 -2.14 6.50 7.47
C TRP A 36 -2.51 6.90 6.05
N LYS A 37 -3.82 6.92 5.72
CA LYS A 37 -4.33 7.32 4.41
C LYS A 37 -3.91 8.73 4.04
N ALA A 38 -4.08 9.69 4.95
CA ALA A 38 -3.66 11.07 4.73
C ALA A 38 -2.15 11.17 4.51
N ARG A 39 -1.34 10.51 5.34
CA ARG A 39 0.13 10.57 5.25
C ARG A 39 0.68 9.85 4.01
N MET A 40 0.15 8.68 3.66
CA MET A 40 0.52 7.93 2.46
C MET A 40 0.14 8.70 1.18
N THR A 41 -1.04 9.33 1.17
CA THR A 41 -1.45 10.20 0.06
C THR A 41 -0.47 11.35 -0.14
N THR A 42 -0.07 12.03 0.94
CA THR A 42 0.92 13.12 0.87
C THR A 42 2.29 12.61 0.43
N PHE A 43 2.71 11.45 0.94
CA PHE A 43 3.98 10.84 0.54
C PHE A 43 4.01 10.51 -0.95
N LEU A 44 3.01 9.80 -1.49
CA LEU A 44 2.94 9.47 -2.90
C LEU A 44 2.94 10.71 -3.79
N LYS A 45 2.21 11.76 -3.39
CA LYS A 45 2.23 13.06 -4.10
C LYS A 45 3.61 13.73 -4.08
N SER A 46 4.36 13.60 -2.98
CA SER A 46 5.72 14.15 -2.85
C SER A 46 6.77 13.35 -3.64
N VAL A 47 6.57 12.04 -3.79
CA VAL A 47 7.46 11.18 -4.60
C VAL A 47 7.32 11.53 -6.07
N ASP A 48 6.08 11.60 -6.55
CA ASP A 48 5.75 12.02 -7.90
C ASP A 48 4.22 12.20 -8.03
N THR A 49 3.80 13.35 -8.55
CA THR A 49 2.36 13.63 -8.73
C THR A 49 1.69 12.65 -9.69
N LYS A 50 2.41 12.09 -10.68
CA LYS A 50 1.87 11.09 -11.62
C LYS A 50 1.65 9.73 -10.93
N THR A 51 2.52 9.35 -10.01
CA THR A 51 2.38 8.18 -9.13
C THR A 51 1.04 8.21 -8.37
N TRP A 52 0.68 9.34 -7.73
CA TRP A 52 -0.64 9.46 -7.07
C TRP A 52 -1.81 9.39 -8.06
N LYS A 53 -1.69 9.99 -9.25
CA LYS A 53 -2.73 9.91 -10.27
C LYS A 53 -2.99 8.46 -10.70
N VAL A 54 -1.95 7.66 -10.88
CA VAL A 54 -2.07 6.24 -11.23
C VAL A 54 -2.82 5.43 -10.16
N VAL A 55 -2.62 5.74 -8.87
CA VAL A 55 -3.39 5.12 -7.78
C VAL A 55 -4.89 5.43 -7.90
N LEU A 56 -5.26 6.64 -8.34
CA LEU A 56 -6.66 7.03 -8.50
C LEU A 56 -7.30 6.49 -9.79
N THR A 57 -6.63 6.64 -10.93
CA THR A 57 -7.19 6.25 -12.22
C THR A 57 -7.10 4.75 -12.45
N GLY A 58 -6.06 4.12 -11.91
CA GLY A 58 -5.66 2.76 -12.22
C GLY A 58 -4.68 2.75 -13.39
N TRP A 59 -3.75 1.81 -13.34
CA TRP A 59 -2.93 1.42 -14.48
C TRP A 59 -3.55 0.20 -15.14
N THR A 60 -3.55 0.18 -16.47
CA THR A 60 -4.03 -0.96 -17.25
C THR A 60 -2.85 -1.53 -18.03
N PRO A 61 -2.62 -2.85 -18.01
CA PRO A 61 -1.66 -3.47 -18.90
C PRO A 61 -1.95 -3.07 -20.34
N LEU A 62 -0.92 -2.61 -21.05
CA LEU A 62 -1.07 -2.07 -22.39
C LEU A 62 -1.35 -3.22 -23.35
N ILE A 63 -2.46 -3.14 -24.06
CA ILE A 63 -2.91 -4.20 -24.96
C ILE A 63 -2.67 -3.73 -26.39
N GLN A 64 -1.87 -4.48 -27.15
CA GLN A 64 -1.77 -4.35 -28.59
C GLN A 64 -2.84 -5.23 -29.25
N ALA A 65 -3.54 -4.69 -30.24
CA ALA A 65 -4.41 -5.50 -31.09
C ALA A 65 -3.53 -6.42 -31.96
N ALA A 66 -3.74 -7.74 -31.86
CA ALA A 66 -3.04 -8.67 -32.72
C ALA A 66 -3.46 -8.41 -34.19
N LEU A 67 -2.47 -8.11 -35.04
CA LEU A 67 -2.65 -7.73 -36.45
C LEU A 67 -3.41 -8.78 -37.28
N ALA A 68 -3.56 -10.02 -36.80
CA ALA A 68 -4.08 -11.13 -37.60
C ALA A 68 -5.17 -11.99 -36.93
N GLY A 69 -5.80 -11.59 -35.82
CA GLY A 69 -6.78 -12.52 -35.20
C GLY A 69 -7.63 -12.04 -34.03
N GLY A 70 -7.80 -10.74 -33.80
CA GLY A 70 -8.70 -10.24 -32.75
C GLY A 70 -8.27 -10.55 -31.30
N GLY A 71 -7.14 -11.24 -31.13
CA GLY A 71 -6.51 -11.46 -29.84
C GLY A 71 -5.99 -10.15 -29.24
N ARG A 72 -6.22 -9.97 -27.95
CA ARG A 72 -5.61 -8.91 -27.14
C ARG A 72 -4.32 -9.46 -26.56
N VAL A 73 -3.18 -8.96 -27.01
CA VAL A 73 -1.86 -9.35 -26.48
C VAL A 73 -1.32 -8.20 -25.65
N VAL A 74 -0.77 -8.49 -24.47
CA VAL A 74 -0.07 -7.47 -23.68
C VAL A 74 1.18 -7.07 -24.43
N LYS A 75 1.34 -5.77 -24.66
CA LYS A 75 2.47 -5.17 -25.34
C LYS A 75 3.74 -5.39 -24.52
N GLU A 76 4.81 -5.85 -25.18
CA GLU A 76 6.12 -6.03 -24.53
C GLU A 76 6.67 -4.67 -24.07
N GLU A 77 7.40 -4.66 -22.95
CA GLU A 77 7.95 -3.42 -22.37
C GLU A 77 8.86 -2.66 -23.35
N ALA A 78 9.58 -3.39 -24.22
CA ALA A 78 10.46 -2.80 -25.23
C ALA A 78 9.73 -1.93 -26.26
N ASP A 79 8.43 -2.15 -26.46
CA ASP A 79 7.63 -1.41 -27.43
C ASP A 79 6.91 -0.20 -26.81
N TRP A 80 6.99 -0.03 -25.48
CA TRP A 80 6.23 1.01 -24.78
C TRP A 80 6.65 2.40 -25.26
N THR A 81 5.65 3.26 -25.44
CA THR A 81 5.91 4.69 -25.68
C THR A 81 6.40 5.35 -24.39
N PRO A 82 7.08 6.50 -24.44
CA PRO A 82 7.52 7.19 -23.24
C PRO A 82 6.39 7.51 -22.24
N ALA A 83 5.17 7.76 -22.73
CA ALA A 83 4.01 8.01 -21.87
C ALA A 83 3.50 6.72 -21.19
N GLU A 84 3.58 5.59 -21.90
CA GLU A 84 3.24 4.27 -21.40
C GLU A 84 4.21 3.81 -20.32
N ASP A 85 5.51 3.95 -20.57
CA ASP A 85 6.58 3.74 -19.59
C ASP A 85 6.37 4.56 -18.32
N GLU A 86 6.02 5.83 -18.47
CA GLU A 86 5.83 6.72 -17.33
C GLU A 86 4.65 6.30 -16.45
N LEU A 87 3.56 5.83 -17.05
CA LEU A 87 2.40 5.30 -16.32
C LEU A 87 2.74 3.99 -15.60
N ALA A 88 3.46 3.09 -16.25
CA ALA A 88 3.92 1.84 -15.64
C ALA A 88 4.90 2.11 -14.49
N LEU A 89 5.82 3.05 -14.67
CA LEU A 89 6.73 3.50 -13.62
C LEU A 89 5.98 4.08 -12.41
N GLY A 90 4.95 4.89 -12.65
CA GLY A 90 4.07 5.42 -11.60
C GLY A 90 3.37 4.30 -10.83
N ASN A 91 2.86 3.27 -11.52
CA ASN A 91 2.26 2.09 -10.87
C ASN A 91 3.27 1.34 -9.98
N SER A 92 4.47 1.07 -10.50
CA SER A 92 5.53 0.37 -9.78
C SER A 92 6.02 1.15 -8.56
N LYS A 93 6.20 2.47 -8.67
CA LYS A 93 6.55 3.34 -7.54
C LYS A 93 5.48 3.31 -6.45
N ALA A 94 4.21 3.35 -6.84
CA ALA A 94 3.10 3.29 -5.90
C ALA A 94 3.05 1.94 -5.18
N LEU A 95 3.13 0.81 -5.90
CA LEU A 95 3.18 -0.52 -5.29
C LEU A 95 4.35 -0.68 -4.33
N ASN A 96 5.55 -0.27 -4.75
CA ASN A 96 6.74 -0.31 -3.90
C ASN A 96 6.55 0.51 -2.61
N SER A 97 5.99 1.72 -2.73
CA SER A 97 5.71 2.58 -1.57
C SER A 97 4.70 1.96 -0.62
N ILE A 98 3.66 1.34 -1.17
CA ILE A 98 2.61 0.65 -0.43
C ILE A 98 3.18 -0.58 0.29
N PHE A 99 3.94 -1.44 -0.40
CA PHE A 99 4.50 -2.67 0.18
C PHE A 99 5.55 -2.42 1.27
N ASN A 100 6.38 -1.39 1.14
CA ASN A 100 7.47 -1.10 2.08
C ASN A 100 7.03 -0.67 3.50
N VAL A 101 5.75 -0.36 3.67
CA VAL A 101 5.19 0.19 4.92
C VAL A 101 4.17 -0.73 5.57
N MET A 102 4.09 -1.98 5.09
CA MET A 102 3.14 -2.97 5.57
C MET A 102 3.81 -3.99 6.48
N ASP A 103 3.06 -4.43 7.48
CA ASP A 103 3.42 -5.65 8.17
C ASP A 103 3.17 -6.88 7.26
N PRO A 104 3.83 -8.01 7.54
CA PRO A 104 3.73 -9.21 6.71
C PRO A 104 2.31 -9.75 6.49
N ASN A 105 1.38 -9.55 7.44
CA ASN A 105 0.02 -10.07 7.30
C ASN A 105 -0.77 -9.25 6.26
N ILE A 106 -0.60 -7.94 6.28
CA ILE A 106 -1.20 -7.04 5.27
C ILE A 106 -0.54 -7.28 3.92
N PHE A 107 0.79 -7.38 3.90
CA PHE A 107 1.52 -7.64 2.66
C PHE A 107 0.99 -8.91 1.97
N LYS A 108 0.78 -10.00 2.70
CA LYS A 108 0.22 -11.24 2.15
C LYS A 108 -1.13 -11.03 1.43
N MET A 109 -1.96 -10.11 1.93
CA MET A 109 -3.29 -9.82 1.37
C MET A 109 -3.21 -9.15 -0.01
N ILE A 110 -2.24 -8.25 -0.20
CA ILE A 110 -2.12 -7.46 -1.44
C ILE A 110 -0.90 -7.83 -2.30
N SER A 111 -0.10 -8.81 -1.87
CA SER A 111 1.12 -9.26 -2.56
C SER A 111 0.89 -9.73 -4.00
N LYS A 112 -0.35 -10.10 -4.35
CA LYS A 112 -0.74 -10.53 -5.69
C LYS A 112 -1.22 -9.38 -6.59
N CYS A 113 -1.39 -8.18 -6.03
CA CYS A 113 -1.85 -7.03 -6.81
C CYS A 113 -0.72 -6.51 -7.69
N SER A 114 -0.96 -6.51 -9.01
CA SER A 114 -0.08 -5.89 -10.00
C SER A 114 -0.48 -4.45 -10.31
N VAL A 115 -1.64 -4.00 -9.83
CA VAL A 115 -2.16 -2.64 -10.01
C VAL A 115 -2.21 -1.93 -8.65
N ALA A 116 -1.54 -0.78 -8.54
CA ALA A 116 -1.46 -0.01 -7.30
C ALA A 116 -2.83 0.45 -6.78
N LYS A 117 -3.74 0.78 -7.69
CA LYS A 117 -5.14 1.11 -7.36
C LYS A 117 -5.85 -0.05 -6.67
N GLU A 118 -5.69 -1.27 -7.18
CA GLU A 118 -6.31 -2.47 -6.59
C GLU A 118 -5.78 -2.71 -5.18
N ALA A 119 -4.45 -2.66 -5.01
CA ALA A 119 -3.82 -2.73 -3.70
C ALA A 119 -4.38 -1.67 -2.74
N TRP A 120 -4.47 -0.42 -3.19
CA TRP A 120 -5.02 0.70 -2.43
C TRP A 120 -6.48 0.46 -1.98
N GLU A 121 -7.34 0.02 -2.89
CA GLU A 121 -8.76 -0.24 -2.61
C GLU A 121 -8.97 -1.45 -1.68
N ILE A 122 -8.15 -2.50 -1.79
CA ILE A 122 -8.19 -3.65 -0.87
C ILE A 122 -7.86 -3.20 0.55
N LEU A 123 -6.82 -2.37 0.72
CA LEU A 123 -6.47 -1.82 2.03
C LEU A 123 -7.60 -0.96 2.57
N HIS A 124 -8.13 -0.06 1.75
CA HIS A 124 -9.25 0.78 2.11
C HIS A 124 -10.45 -0.04 2.58
N THR A 125 -10.79 -1.11 1.84
CA THR A 125 -11.90 -1.99 2.17
C THR A 125 -11.62 -2.83 3.43
N ALA A 126 -10.42 -3.38 3.59
CA ALA A 126 -10.06 -4.18 4.76
C ALA A 126 -10.12 -3.36 6.06
N TYR A 127 -9.73 -2.09 6.00
CA TYR A 127 -9.61 -1.22 7.17
C TYR A 127 -10.82 -0.32 7.44
N GLU A 128 -11.53 0.14 6.41
CA GLU A 128 -12.78 0.89 6.58
C GLU A 128 -14.00 -0.05 6.64
N GLY A 129 -14.02 -1.11 5.83
CA GLY A 129 -15.16 -2.04 5.66
C GLY A 129 -15.34 -3.02 6.81
N THR A 130 -14.32 -3.25 7.64
CA THR A 130 -14.47 -4.07 8.85
C THR A 130 -15.23 -3.37 9.98
N THR A 131 -15.57 -2.10 9.82
CA THR A 131 -16.51 -1.37 10.68
C THR A 131 -17.97 -1.54 10.22
N LYS A 132 -18.22 -2.00 8.98
CA LYS A 132 -19.57 -2.15 8.40
C LYS A 132 -20.21 -3.54 8.59
N VAL A 133 -19.57 -4.48 9.29
CA VAL A 133 -20.16 -5.81 9.62
C VAL A 133 -20.72 -5.86 11.05
N ARG A 134 -21.31 -4.76 11.51
CA ARG A 134 -22.28 -4.75 12.62
C ARG A 134 -23.43 -3.87 12.18
N ILE A 135 -24.65 -4.32 12.44
CA ILE A 135 -25.94 -3.74 12.01
C ILE A 135 -26.40 -4.17 10.60
N SER A 136 -26.46 -5.48 10.36
CA SER A 136 -27.45 -6.09 9.46
C SER A 136 -27.55 -7.56 9.78
N LYS A 137 -28.12 -7.87 10.95
CA LYS A 137 -28.71 -9.15 11.39
C LYS A 137 -29.01 -9.04 12.89
N LEU A 138 -29.97 -8.20 13.23
CA LEU A 138 -30.88 -8.45 14.34
C LEU A 138 -32.24 -7.99 13.81
N GLN A 139 -32.92 -8.97 13.21
CA GLN A 139 -34.38 -9.02 13.13
C GLN A 139 -34.94 -9.23 14.53
#